data_AF-A0A1G6XI05-F1
#
_entry.id   AF-A0A1G6XI05-F1
#
_cell.length_a   1.000
_cell.length_b   1.000
_cell.length_c   1.000
_cell.angle_alpha   90.00
_cell.angle_beta   90.00
_cell.angle_gamma   90.00
#
_symmetry.space_group_name_H-M   'P 1'
#
loop_
_entity.id
_entity.type
_entity.pdbx_description
1 polymer ?
#
loop_
_entity_poly.entity_id
_entity_poly.type
_entity_poly.pdbx_seq_one_letter_code
_entity_poly.pdbx_strand_id
1 'polypeptide(L)'
;MKLYRSIFFLLLFSLGTAGCKKYALAPLVKDPAYIRVFNNLTSTIDALHNQQATPFLTFLMDPKTDAAGVPNDADIIGDYLGTRQIFSLSYPINEANSSTGNGTLGNFTHPPTVNLTPVNYEYPGNAHVQVAPVINGLDLSAWAQIPSGKHRIMFIVRPQSNPGFKDLSETQRSSILVDTTITFEKGEVYTLEVVSHDLDNGKYGLYIRHEQFTHQAFDPGKLYVGFVNLSGKATSDMVHGLKKYMGDKINITATYNIFNDAASAGGGQNAPGANYDFYPGYNNTVLTTLTTKMDAAIDYKPLPFLSQDAFFYQGLPRIYADITGHVFVNPLGTLPYFNFQLFNADDPHLDPFSGQFFFIDCGQDPAIFNSYVTSSSTPQLNLIVNTGNGFHAYSTLNIMEIVYDRVYLMQIQRGFNELPNN
;
A
#
# COMPACT_ATOMS: atom_id res chain seq x y z
N MET A 1 -41.01 -26.46 34.96
CA MET A 1 -40.32 -25.18 34.66
C MET A 1 -38.79 -25.23 34.79
N LYS A 2 -38.18 -25.90 35.78
CA LYS A 2 -36.72 -25.93 35.94
C LYS A 2 -35.96 -26.64 34.80
N LEU A 3 -36.50 -27.75 34.29
CA LEU A 3 -35.86 -28.55 33.22
C LEU A 3 -35.72 -27.79 31.89
N TYR A 4 -36.75 -27.05 31.47
CA TYR A 4 -36.73 -26.27 30.23
C TYR A 4 -35.74 -25.09 30.27
N ARG A 5 -35.55 -24.47 31.45
CA ARG A 5 -34.54 -23.41 31.64
C ARG A 5 -33.12 -23.98 31.54
N SER A 6 -32.88 -25.16 32.11
CA SER A 6 -31.58 -25.82 32.01
C SER A 6 -31.24 -26.24 30.58
N ILE A 7 -32.22 -26.74 29.82
CA ILE A 7 -32.05 -27.10 28.40
C ILE A 7 -31.77 -25.85 27.55
N PHE A 8 -32.48 -24.75 27.79
CA PHE A 8 -32.26 -23.49 27.08
C PHE A 8 -30.88 -22.89 27.33
N PHE A 9 -30.39 -22.92 28.58
CA PHE A 9 -29.02 -22.49 28.90
C PHE A 9 -27.95 -23.39 28.29
N LEU A 10 -28.18 -24.71 28.20
CA LEU A 10 -27.27 -25.65 27.54
C LEU A 10 -27.22 -25.44 26.02
N LEU A 11 -28.35 -25.13 25.39
CA LEU A 11 -28.44 -24.76 23.96
C LEU A 11 -27.75 -23.43 23.66
N LEU A 12 -27.90 -22.43 24.55
CA LEU A 12 -27.17 -21.16 24.44
C LEU A 12 -25.65 -21.36 24.61
N PHE A 13 -25.24 -22.26 25.51
CA PHE A 13 -23.83 -22.55 25.74
C PHE A 13 -23.21 -23.34 24.57
N SER A 14 -23.94 -24.30 23.97
CA SER A 14 -23.48 -25.02 22.79
C SER A 14 -23.43 -24.12 21.54
N LEU A 15 -24.37 -23.18 21.39
CA LEU A 15 -24.32 -22.13 20.36
C LEU A 15 -23.13 -21.17 20.56
N GLY A 16 -22.72 -20.90 21.81
CA GLY A 16 -21.56 -20.07 22.15
C GLY A 16 -20.20 -20.71 21.86
N THR A 17 -20.11 -22.04 21.84
CA THR A 17 -18.85 -22.77 21.53
C THR A 17 -18.64 -23.05 20.03
N ALA A 18 -19.65 -22.81 19.20
CA ALA A 18 -19.58 -22.95 17.75
C ALA A 18 -18.89 -21.77 17.03
N GLY A 19 -18.47 -20.73 17.76
CA GLY A 19 -17.95 -19.48 17.19
C GLY A 19 -16.47 -19.46 16.79
N CYS A 20 -15.68 -20.48 17.11
CA CYS A 20 -14.26 -20.54 16.73
C CYS A 20 -14.07 -21.52 15.56
N LYS A 21 -14.15 -21.01 14.32
CA LYS A 21 -13.73 -21.79 13.14
C LYS A 21 -12.22 -21.97 13.20
N LYS A 22 -11.77 -23.10 13.75
CA LYS A 22 -10.37 -23.52 13.66
C LYS A 22 -10.10 -23.88 12.20
N TYR A 23 -9.37 -23.02 11.50
CA TYR A 23 -8.95 -23.32 10.13
C TYR A 23 -7.96 -24.48 10.16
N ALA A 24 -8.09 -25.39 9.19
CA ALA A 24 -7.04 -26.38 8.95
C ALA A 24 -5.77 -25.63 8.58
N LEU A 25 -4.64 -26.01 9.19
CA LEU A 25 -3.34 -25.46 8.81
C LEU A 25 -3.12 -25.77 7.33
N ALA A 26 -2.87 -24.73 6.54
CA ALA A 26 -2.51 -24.92 5.14
C ALA A 26 -1.23 -25.77 5.05
N PRO A 27 -1.14 -26.72 4.11
CA PRO A 27 0.05 -27.54 3.97
C PRO A 27 1.28 -26.67 3.68
N LEU A 28 2.45 -27.11 4.16
CA LEU A 28 3.71 -26.43 3.85
C LEU A 28 4.00 -26.51 2.36
N VAL A 29 4.39 -25.38 1.78
CA VAL A 29 4.85 -25.32 0.39
C VAL A 29 6.30 -25.77 0.35
N LYS A 30 6.59 -26.81 -0.44
CA LYS A 30 7.96 -27.29 -0.63
C LYS A 30 8.71 -26.30 -1.54
N ASP A 31 9.91 -25.92 -1.12
CA ASP A 31 10.80 -25.04 -1.89
C ASP A 31 10.11 -23.74 -2.36
N PRO A 32 9.57 -22.93 -1.41
CA PRO A 32 8.70 -21.82 -1.78
C PRO A 32 9.47 -20.66 -2.41
N ALA A 33 8.81 -19.93 -3.30
CA ALA A 33 9.04 -18.51 -3.54
C ALA A 33 7.94 -17.69 -2.86
N TYR A 34 8.08 -16.38 -2.78
CA TYR A 34 7.13 -15.52 -2.07
C TYR A 34 6.60 -14.41 -2.98
N ILE A 35 5.29 -14.24 -3.07
CA ILE A 35 4.67 -13.21 -3.91
C ILE A 35 3.69 -12.33 -3.16
N ARG A 36 3.68 -11.05 -3.51
CA ARG A 36 2.60 -10.13 -3.21
C ARG A 36 2.08 -9.54 -4.50
N VAL A 37 0.76 -9.42 -4.64
CA VAL A 37 0.14 -9.05 -5.92
C VAL A 37 -0.83 -7.90 -5.73
N PHE A 38 -0.72 -6.88 -6.56
CA PHE A 38 -1.55 -5.67 -6.55
C PHE A 38 -1.97 -5.25 -7.96
N ASN A 39 -2.82 -4.23 -8.03
CA ASN A 39 -2.97 -3.40 -9.23
C ASN A 39 -3.15 -1.93 -8.84
N ASN A 40 -2.69 -1.03 -9.69
CA ASN A 40 -2.85 0.42 -9.52
C ASN A 40 -3.75 1.04 -10.59
N LEU A 41 -4.64 0.24 -11.18
CA LEU A 41 -5.59 0.73 -12.14
C LEU A 41 -6.59 1.65 -11.42
N THR A 42 -6.76 2.89 -11.86
CA THR A 42 -7.56 3.92 -11.17
C THR A 42 -8.76 4.40 -11.98
N SER A 43 -8.98 3.84 -13.17
CA SER A 43 -9.96 4.34 -14.13
C SER A 43 -11.41 4.11 -13.71
N THR A 44 -12.16 5.20 -13.58
CA THR A 44 -13.62 5.18 -13.66
C THR A 44 -14.01 5.11 -15.13
N ILE A 45 -14.70 4.03 -15.54
CA ILE A 45 -15.23 3.95 -16.91
C ILE A 45 -16.28 5.04 -17.09
N ASP A 46 -16.01 5.99 -17.98
CA ASP A 46 -16.98 6.99 -18.43
C ASP A 46 -17.07 7.02 -19.96
N ALA A 47 -17.96 7.84 -20.52
CA ALA A 47 -18.17 7.93 -21.95
C ALA A 47 -16.94 8.39 -22.76
N LEU A 48 -15.97 9.05 -22.10
CA LEU A 48 -14.73 9.53 -22.69
C LEU A 48 -13.60 8.50 -22.57
N HIS A 49 -13.71 7.55 -21.63
CA HIS A 49 -12.68 6.55 -21.30
C HIS A 49 -13.18 5.11 -21.43
N ASN A 50 -14.08 4.82 -22.37
CA ASN A 50 -14.76 3.53 -22.53
C ASN A 50 -13.85 2.34 -22.93
N GLN A 51 -12.57 2.59 -23.24
CA GLN A 51 -11.57 1.58 -23.54
C GLN A 51 -10.73 1.18 -22.31
N GLN A 52 -10.91 1.86 -21.17
CA GLN A 52 -10.17 1.55 -19.95
C GLN A 52 -10.79 0.37 -19.21
N ALA A 53 -9.94 -0.54 -18.71
CA ALA A 53 -10.37 -1.66 -17.89
C ALA A 53 -10.92 -1.18 -16.54
N THR A 54 -11.97 -1.85 -16.04
CA THR A 54 -12.37 -1.67 -14.63
C THR A 54 -11.26 -2.21 -13.72
N PRO A 55 -10.92 -1.52 -12.63
CA PRO A 55 -9.83 -1.90 -11.74
C PRO A 55 -10.26 -2.95 -10.71
N PHE A 56 -10.91 -4.01 -11.19
CA PHE A 56 -11.36 -5.13 -10.38
C PHE A 56 -10.99 -6.44 -11.09
N LEU A 57 -9.98 -7.11 -10.56
CA LEU A 57 -9.27 -8.19 -11.23
C LEU A 57 -9.37 -9.50 -10.45
N THR A 58 -9.12 -10.60 -11.14
CA THR A 58 -8.76 -11.90 -10.56
C THR A 58 -7.34 -12.24 -11.01
N PHE A 59 -6.46 -12.52 -10.06
CA PHE A 59 -5.14 -13.11 -10.28
C PHE A 59 -5.23 -14.63 -10.31
N LEU A 60 -4.64 -15.25 -11.32
CA LEU A 60 -4.51 -16.71 -11.44
C LEU A 60 -3.04 -17.11 -11.63
N MET A 61 -2.60 -18.11 -10.89
CA MET A 61 -1.35 -18.82 -11.15
C MET A 61 -1.64 -20.25 -11.58
N ASP A 62 -1.01 -20.66 -12.67
CA ASP A 62 -1.21 -21.94 -13.36
C ASP A 62 -2.70 -22.20 -13.64
N PRO A 63 -3.32 -21.33 -14.46
CA PRO A 63 -4.72 -21.45 -14.81
C PRO A 63 -5.00 -22.73 -15.59
N LYS A 64 -6.08 -23.40 -15.22
CA LYS A 64 -6.68 -24.52 -15.93
C LYS A 64 -7.73 -23.97 -16.86
N THR A 65 -7.62 -24.32 -18.13
CA THR A 65 -8.53 -23.86 -19.17
C THR A 65 -9.45 -24.98 -19.60
N ASP A 66 -10.67 -24.63 -19.98
CA ASP A 66 -11.55 -25.54 -20.70
C ASP A 66 -11.07 -25.77 -22.15
N ALA A 67 -11.86 -26.52 -22.92
CA ALA A 67 -11.56 -26.84 -24.32
C ALA A 67 -11.52 -25.61 -25.24
N ALA A 68 -12.15 -24.49 -24.85
CA ALA A 68 -12.12 -23.23 -25.59
C ALA A 68 -10.92 -22.35 -25.19
N GLY A 69 -10.10 -22.80 -24.24
CA GLY A 69 -8.98 -22.03 -23.71
C GLY A 69 -9.39 -20.99 -22.66
N VAL A 70 -10.65 -21.00 -22.21
CA VAL A 70 -11.14 -20.08 -21.19
C VAL A 70 -10.75 -20.61 -19.80
N PRO A 71 -10.10 -19.79 -18.95
CA PRO A 71 -9.76 -20.21 -17.60
C PRO A 71 -11.02 -20.47 -16.77
N ASN A 72 -11.08 -21.63 -16.11
CA ASN A 72 -12.19 -22.02 -15.23
C ASN A 72 -11.72 -22.38 -13.80
N ASP A 73 -10.42 -22.57 -13.62
CA ASP A 73 -9.77 -22.81 -12.34
C ASP A 73 -8.29 -22.40 -12.42
N ALA A 74 -7.56 -22.44 -11.30
CA ALA A 74 -6.13 -22.26 -11.23
C ALA A 74 -5.59 -22.95 -9.97
N ASP A 75 -4.27 -23.18 -9.90
CA ASP A 75 -3.67 -23.73 -8.68
C ASP A 75 -3.66 -22.69 -7.55
N ILE A 76 -3.49 -21.41 -7.87
CA ILE A 76 -3.69 -20.28 -6.94
C ILE A 76 -4.63 -19.25 -7.57
N ILE A 77 -5.60 -18.78 -6.79
CA ILE A 77 -6.57 -17.74 -7.17
C ILE A 77 -6.52 -16.61 -6.14
N GLY A 78 -6.13 -15.42 -6.59
CA GLY A 78 -6.31 -14.17 -5.86
C GLY A 78 -7.52 -13.42 -6.42
N ASP A 79 -8.68 -13.65 -5.85
CA ASP A 79 -9.94 -13.08 -6.37
C ASP A 79 -10.26 -11.71 -5.74
N TYR A 80 -11.16 -10.96 -6.38
CA TYR A 80 -11.66 -9.67 -5.93
C TYR A 80 -10.59 -8.58 -5.77
N LEU A 81 -9.54 -8.63 -6.59
CA LEU A 81 -8.43 -7.68 -6.54
C LEU A 81 -8.87 -6.29 -7.02
N GLY A 82 -9.20 -5.40 -6.08
CA GLY A 82 -9.48 -3.99 -6.36
C GLY A 82 -8.20 -3.15 -6.48
N THR A 83 -8.32 -1.90 -6.91
CA THR A 83 -7.21 -0.93 -6.88
C THR A 83 -6.59 -0.89 -5.50
N ARG A 84 -5.28 -1.10 -5.41
CA ARG A 84 -4.54 -1.11 -4.14
C ARG A 84 -4.77 0.18 -3.35
N GLN A 85 -4.69 0.06 -2.05
CA GLN A 85 -4.65 1.19 -1.14
C GLN A 85 -3.37 2.02 -1.33
N ILE A 86 -3.46 3.33 -1.08
CA ILE A 86 -2.32 4.26 -1.24
C ILE A 86 -1.23 3.95 -0.20
N PHE A 87 -1.61 3.42 0.97
CA PHE A 87 -0.69 2.92 1.97
C PHE A 87 -0.90 1.42 2.23
N SER A 88 0.20 0.67 2.25
CA SER A 88 0.21 -0.73 2.65
C SER A 88 1.39 -1.04 3.59
N LEU A 89 1.19 -1.99 4.48
CA LEU A 89 2.22 -2.49 5.39
C LEU A 89 2.78 -3.83 4.89
N SER A 90 3.90 -4.27 5.45
CA SER A 90 4.46 -5.59 5.16
C SER A 90 3.77 -6.75 5.88
N TYR A 91 2.74 -6.44 6.67
CA TYR A 91 1.81 -7.36 7.28
C TYR A 91 0.36 -6.94 6.98
N PRO A 92 -0.58 -7.89 6.97
CA PRO A 92 -1.98 -7.60 6.68
C PRO A 92 -2.62 -6.76 7.81
N ILE A 93 -3.04 -5.53 7.48
CA ILE A 93 -3.86 -4.69 8.39
C ILE A 93 -5.33 -5.14 8.37
N ASN A 94 -5.74 -5.79 7.28
CA ASN A 94 -7.15 -6.04 6.97
C ASN A 94 -7.60 -7.45 7.32
N GLU A 95 -6.85 -8.22 8.13
CA GLU A 95 -7.29 -9.55 8.59
C GLU A 95 -8.70 -9.41 9.22
N ALA A 96 -9.72 -9.79 8.45
CA ALA A 96 -11.17 -9.76 8.76
C ALA A 96 -12.07 -8.64 8.16
N ASN A 97 -11.60 -7.69 7.34
CA ASN A 97 -12.48 -6.68 6.72
C ASN A 97 -12.40 -6.70 5.18
N SER A 98 -13.05 -7.69 4.55
CA SER A 98 -13.17 -7.80 3.09
C SER A 98 -14.43 -7.15 2.50
N SER A 99 -15.18 -6.35 3.27
CA SER A 99 -16.24 -5.50 2.74
C SER A 99 -15.70 -4.10 2.54
N THR A 100 -16.00 -3.48 1.41
CA THR A 100 -16.02 -2.01 1.30
C THR A 100 -17.04 -1.48 2.29
N GLY A 101 -16.63 -1.34 3.55
CA GLY A 101 -17.56 -1.18 4.67
C GLY A 101 -16.85 -0.96 6.00
N ASN A 102 -15.78 -0.17 6.00
CA ASN A 102 -15.37 0.65 7.14
C ASN A 102 -14.52 1.82 6.62
N GLY A 103 -15.08 2.58 5.69
CA GLY A 103 -14.72 3.98 5.58
C GLY A 103 -15.47 4.75 6.68
N THR A 104 -14.90 4.82 7.87
CA THR A 104 -15.33 5.73 8.94
C THR A 104 -14.02 6.24 9.53
N LEU A 105 -13.64 7.52 9.46
CA LEU A 105 -14.38 8.72 9.86
C LEU A 105 -14.04 9.93 8.97
N GLY A 106 -14.86 10.21 7.96
CA GLY A 106 -15.16 11.60 7.62
C GLY A 106 -16.42 12.00 8.39
N ASN A 107 -16.53 13.26 8.81
CA ASN A 107 -17.77 13.84 9.36
C ASN A 107 -18.89 13.91 8.29
N PHE A 108 -19.19 12.80 7.63
CA PHE A 108 -20.35 12.68 6.76
C PHE A 108 -21.54 12.31 7.64
N THR A 109 -22.58 13.12 7.58
CA THR A 109 -23.86 13.01 8.33
C THR A 109 -24.63 11.71 8.08
N HIS A 110 -24.12 10.81 7.24
CA HIS A 110 -24.69 9.51 6.93
C HIS A 110 -23.58 8.46 6.91
N PRO A 111 -23.68 7.36 7.69
CA PRO A 111 -22.75 6.26 7.55
C PRO A 111 -22.83 5.74 6.10
N PRO A 112 -21.70 5.51 5.41
CA PRO A 112 -21.74 4.97 4.06
C PRO A 112 -22.48 3.63 4.07
N THR A 113 -23.31 3.40 3.04
CA THR A 113 -23.96 2.11 2.81
C THR A 113 -22.91 1.01 2.79
N VAL A 114 -23.10 -0.02 3.62
CA VAL A 114 -22.22 -1.19 3.65
C VAL A 114 -22.26 -1.85 2.27
N ASN A 115 -21.17 -1.77 1.51
CA ASN A 115 -21.05 -2.51 0.27
C ASN A 115 -20.57 -3.92 0.61
N LEU A 116 -21.50 -4.88 0.46
CA LEU A 116 -21.30 -6.29 0.77
C LEU A 116 -20.49 -7.04 -0.30
N THR A 117 -20.07 -6.36 -1.37
CA THR A 117 -19.23 -6.99 -2.39
C THR A 117 -17.84 -7.20 -1.82
N PRO A 118 -17.29 -8.43 -1.90
CA PRO A 118 -15.93 -8.68 -1.44
C PRO A 118 -14.94 -7.81 -2.20
N VAL A 119 -13.97 -7.24 -1.49
CA VAL A 119 -12.82 -6.54 -2.09
C VAL A 119 -11.56 -6.98 -1.37
N ASN A 120 -10.53 -7.26 -2.14
CA ASN A 120 -9.18 -7.53 -1.67
C ASN A 120 -8.24 -6.54 -2.37
N TYR A 121 -7.49 -5.74 -1.63
CA TYR A 121 -6.62 -4.73 -2.25
C TYR A 121 -5.27 -5.31 -2.70
N GLU A 122 -4.97 -6.52 -2.24
CA GLU A 122 -3.72 -7.22 -2.50
C GLU A 122 -3.91 -8.73 -2.29
N TYR A 123 -3.12 -9.56 -2.97
CA TYR A 123 -2.96 -10.97 -2.61
C TYR A 123 -1.62 -11.14 -1.88
N PRO A 124 -1.54 -11.89 -0.75
CA PRO A 124 -2.60 -12.71 -0.16
C PRO A 124 -3.74 -11.92 0.46
N GLY A 125 -3.48 -10.76 1.09
CA GLY A 125 -4.51 -9.96 1.75
C GLY A 125 -5.37 -10.82 2.70
N ASN A 126 -6.65 -10.98 2.39
CA ASN A 126 -7.58 -11.82 3.18
C ASN A 126 -7.54 -13.32 2.85
N ALA A 127 -6.70 -13.76 1.90
CA ALA A 127 -6.61 -15.16 1.51
C ALA A 127 -5.94 -15.99 2.62
N HIS A 128 -6.54 -17.13 2.94
CA HIS A 128 -5.99 -18.08 3.91
C HIS A 128 -4.91 -18.95 3.26
N VAL A 129 -3.71 -18.41 3.15
CA VAL A 129 -2.54 -19.11 2.60
C VAL A 129 -1.36 -19.03 3.57
N GLN A 130 -0.36 -19.88 3.36
CA GLN A 130 0.91 -19.71 4.05
C GLN A 130 1.58 -18.44 3.55
N VAL A 131 2.18 -17.68 4.45
CA VAL A 131 2.85 -16.42 4.16
C VAL A 131 4.35 -16.53 4.40
N ALA A 132 5.12 -15.59 3.86
CA ALA A 132 6.56 -15.59 4.01
C ALA A 132 6.94 -15.45 5.49
N PRO A 133 8.01 -16.14 5.93
CA PRO A 133 8.54 -15.95 7.26
C PRO A 133 9.22 -14.57 7.35
N VAL A 134 9.69 -14.23 8.56
CA VAL A 134 10.66 -13.14 8.70
C VAL A 134 11.93 -13.49 7.92
N ILE A 135 12.34 -12.64 7.00
CA ILE A 135 13.58 -12.80 6.21
C ILE A 135 14.46 -11.60 6.51
N ASN A 136 15.70 -11.85 6.98
CA ASN A 136 16.67 -10.79 7.28
C ASN A 136 16.12 -9.70 8.24
N GLY A 137 15.33 -10.11 9.25
CA GLY A 137 14.72 -9.21 10.23
C GLY A 137 13.56 -8.34 9.69
N LEU A 138 13.07 -8.65 8.48
CA LEU A 138 11.92 -7.99 7.84
C LEU A 138 10.68 -8.88 7.97
N ASP A 139 9.56 -8.30 8.42
CA ASP A 139 8.27 -8.98 8.36
C ASP A 139 7.74 -8.96 6.93
N LEU A 140 7.43 -10.14 6.39
CA LEU A 140 6.92 -10.34 5.04
C LEU A 140 5.61 -11.15 5.05
N SER A 141 4.85 -11.07 6.14
CA SER A 141 3.56 -11.76 6.28
C SER A 141 2.51 -11.32 5.25
N ALA A 142 2.70 -10.21 4.55
CA ALA A 142 1.91 -9.82 3.38
C ALA A 142 2.39 -10.44 2.05
N TRP A 143 3.31 -11.41 2.04
CA TRP A 143 3.70 -12.17 0.85
C TRP A 143 3.27 -13.63 1.00
N ALA A 144 2.55 -14.16 0.03
CA ALA A 144 2.12 -15.56 0.00
C ALA A 144 3.26 -16.50 -0.39
N GLN A 145 3.35 -17.67 0.25
CA GLN A 145 4.18 -18.76 -0.21
C GLN A 145 3.57 -19.42 -1.45
N ILE A 146 4.37 -19.59 -2.48
CA ILE A 146 4.01 -20.28 -3.72
C ILE A 146 5.09 -21.29 -4.10
N PRO A 147 4.78 -22.33 -4.89
CA PRO A 147 5.84 -23.16 -5.47
C PRO A 147 6.82 -22.29 -6.26
N SER A 148 8.12 -22.55 -6.14
CA SER A 148 9.11 -21.97 -7.04
C SER A 148 9.12 -22.70 -8.39
N GLY A 149 9.66 -22.05 -9.42
CA GLY A 149 9.73 -22.58 -10.77
C GLY A 149 9.04 -21.68 -11.78
N LYS A 150 8.67 -22.26 -12.93
CA LYS A 150 8.07 -21.54 -14.05
C LYS A 150 6.54 -21.67 -13.99
N HIS A 151 5.86 -20.53 -13.86
CA HIS A 151 4.42 -20.45 -13.66
C HIS A 151 3.75 -19.56 -14.71
N ARG A 152 2.57 -19.96 -15.17
CA ARG A 152 1.73 -19.11 -16.03
C ARG A 152 0.88 -18.21 -15.16
N ILE A 153 0.95 -16.91 -15.41
CA ILE A 153 0.22 -15.89 -14.65
C ILE A 153 -0.81 -15.23 -15.55
N MET A 154 -2.06 -15.17 -15.06
CA MET A 154 -3.11 -14.40 -15.70
C MET A 154 -3.74 -13.39 -14.76
N PHE A 155 -4.13 -12.26 -15.33
CA PHE A 155 -5.05 -11.32 -14.71
C PHE A 155 -6.29 -11.18 -15.57
N ILE A 156 -7.45 -11.38 -14.97
CA ILE A 156 -8.75 -11.31 -15.65
C ILE A 156 -9.52 -10.13 -15.07
N VAL A 157 -10.09 -9.30 -15.95
CA VAL A 157 -11.02 -8.25 -15.53
C VAL A 157 -12.34 -8.91 -15.16
N ARG A 158 -12.86 -8.60 -13.98
CA ARG A 158 -14.15 -9.13 -13.51
C ARG A 158 -15.07 -8.02 -13.04
N PRO A 159 -16.39 -8.21 -13.08
CA PRO A 159 -17.31 -7.27 -12.46
C PRO A 159 -17.17 -7.28 -10.93
N GLN A 160 -17.46 -6.14 -10.31
CA GLN A 160 -17.66 -6.04 -8.86
C GLN A 160 -19.00 -6.72 -8.51
N SER A 161 -18.92 -8.01 -8.16
CA SER A 161 -20.06 -8.88 -7.89
C SER A 161 -19.73 -9.90 -6.80
N ASN A 162 -20.75 -10.53 -6.21
CA ASN A 162 -20.56 -11.52 -5.13
C ASN A 162 -20.07 -12.92 -5.56
N PRO A 163 -20.38 -13.45 -6.77
CA PRO A 163 -19.89 -14.76 -7.17
C PRO A 163 -18.35 -14.80 -7.23
N GLY A 164 -17.77 -15.90 -6.77
CA GLY A 164 -16.33 -16.16 -6.92
C GLY A 164 -15.96 -16.46 -8.35
N PHE A 165 -14.67 -16.37 -8.67
CA PHE A 165 -14.16 -16.57 -10.03
C PHE A 165 -14.72 -17.80 -10.76
N LYS A 166 -14.77 -18.96 -10.07
CA LYS A 166 -15.27 -20.22 -10.65
C LYS A 166 -16.75 -20.16 -11.06
N ASP A 167 -17.53 -19.32 -10.38
CA ASP A 167 -18.97 -19.16 -10.59
C ASP A 167 -19.32 -18.02 -11.56
N LEU A 168 -18.32 -17.28 -12.06
CA LEU A 168 -18.52 -16.28 -13.11
C LEU A 168 -18.97 -16.93 -14.41
N SER A 169 -19.64 -16.19 -15.30
CA SER A 169 -19.95 -16.68 -16.64
C SER A 169 -18.68 -16.84 -17.50
N GLU A 170 -18.73 -17.67 -18.54
CA GLU A 170 -17.63 -17.85 -19.48
C GLU A 170 -17.18 -16.53 -20.12
N THR A 171 -18.14 -15.67 -20.51
CA THR A 171 -17.86 -14.33 -21.04
C THR A 171 -17.05 -13.47 -20.06
N GLN A 172 -17.38 -13.53 -18.77
CA GLN A 172 -16.66 -12.77 -17.74
C GLN A 172 -15.26 -13.34 -17.50
N ARG A 173 -15.10 -14.66 -17.48
CA ARG A 173 -13.78 -15.30 -17.32
C ARG A 173 -12.87 -15.11 -18.54
N SER A 174 -13.43 -14.83 -19.70
CA SER A 174 -12.67 -14.62 -20.95
C SER A 174 -12.03 -13.23 -21.06
N SER A 175 -12.31 -12.29 -20.15
CA SER A 175 -11.79 -10.92 -20.20
C SER A 175 -10.36 -10.83 -19.67
N ILE A 176 -9.43 -11.53 -20.32
CA ILE A 176 -8.02 -11.59 -19.95
C ILE A 176 -7.33 -10.25 -20.23
N LEU A 177 -6.75 -9.65 -19.20
CA LEU A 177 -5.99 -8.40 -19.26
C LEU A 177 -4.49 -8.65 -19.49
N VAL A 178 -3.95 -9.63 -18.78
CA VAL A 178 -2.55 -10.06 -18.84
C VAL A 178 -2.51 -11.57 -18.84
N ASP A 179 -1.68 -12.16 -19.71
CA ASP A 179 -1.34 -13.58 -19.74
C ASP A 179 0.15 -13.70 -20.06
N THR A 180 0.93 -14.18 -19.10
CA THR A 180 2.39 -14.26 -19.20
C THR A 180 2.93 -15.47 -18.46
N THR A 181 4.23 -15.70 -18.55
CA THR A 181 4.93 -16.74 -17.81
C THR A 181 6.12 -16.16 -17.10
N ILE A 182 6.24 -16.46 -15.81
CA ILE A 182 7.30 -15.94 -14.93
C ILE A 182 8.03 -17.13 -14.33
N THR A 183 9.33 -16.98 -14.08
CA THR A 183 10.09 -17.94 -13.29
C THR A 183 10.39 -17.32 -11.94
N PHE A 184 9.93 -17.97 -10.86
CA PHE A 184 10.21 -17.58 -9.49
C PHE A 184 11.31 -18.46 -8.92
N GLU A 185 12.34 -17.82 -8.39
CA GLU A 185 13.46 -18.52 -7.76
C GLU A 185 13.11 -18.93 -6.33
N LYS A 186 13.63 -20.08 -5.92
CA LYS A 186 13.40 -20.63 -4.59
C LYS A 186 13.96 -19.68 -3.52
N GLY A 187 13.13 -19.34 -2.54
CA GLY A 187 13.47 -18.48 -1.41
C GLY A 187 13.39 -16.99 -1.73
N GLU A 188 13.13 -16.62 -2.99
CA GLU A 188 13.12 -15.24 -3.43
C GLU A 188 11.74 -14.60 -3.28
N VAL A 189 11.76 -13.29 -3.06
CA VAL A 189 10.58 -12.47 -2.77
C VAL A 189 10.27 -11.58 -3.96
N TYR A 190 9.01 -11.58 -4.39
CA TYR A 190 8.56 -10.81 -5.55
C TYR A 190 7.31 -10.00 -5.23
N THR A 191 7.22 -8.83 -5.84
CA THR A 191 5.99 -8.03 -5.89
C THR A 191 5.55 -7.88 -7.34
N LEU A 192 4.29 -8.21 -7.59
CA LEU A 192 3.65 -8.16 -8.90
C LEU A 192 2.61 -7.05 -8.88
N GLU A 193 2.63 -6.20 -9.89
CA GLU A 193 1.67 -5.11 -10.02
C GLU A 193 1.15 -5.00 -11.45
N VAL A 194 -0.16 -5.06 -11.62
CA VAL A 194 -0.78 -4.71 -12.91
C VAL A 194 -0.78 -3.20 -13.04
N VAL A 195 -0.13 -2.71 -14.10
CA VAL A 195 0.08 -1.28 -14.39
C VAL A 195 -0.45 -0.92 -15.76
N SER A 196 -0.79 0.35 -15.97
CA SER A 196 -1.11 0.88 -17.30
C SER A 196 0.11 1.49 -17.97
N HIS A 197 0.40 1.05 -19.19
CA HIS A 197 1.47 1.60 -20.03
C HIS A 197 0.98 2.71 -20.97
N ASP A 198 -0.28 2.67 -21.41
CA ASP A 198 -0.91 3.70 -22.24
C ASP A 198 -2.41 3.71 -21.94
N LEU A 199 -2.82 4.62 -21.05
CA LEU A 199 -4.20 4.73 -20.57
C LEU A 199 -5.18 5.14 -21.67
N ASP A 200 -4.74 5.93 -22.66
CA ASP A 200 -5.59 6.37 -23.76
C ASP A 200 -5.88 5.24 -24.76
N ASN A 201 -4.98 4.24 -24.82
CA ASN A 201 -5.07 3.11 -25.75
C ASN A 201 -5.35 1.76 -25.06
N GLY A 202 -5.76 1.79 -23.79
CA GLY A 202 -6.08 0.59 -23.01
C GLY A 202 -4.93 -0.43 -22.97
N LYS A 203 -3.68 0.03 -22.88
CA LYS A 203 -2.51 -0.87 -22.78
C LYS A 203 -2.10 -1.06 -21.34
N TYR A 204 -2.04 -2.32 -20.94
CA TYR A 204 -1.71 -2.77 -19.59
C TYR A 204 -0.57 -3.77 -19.63
N GLY A 205 0.14 -3.90 -18.52
CA GLY A 205 1.24 -4.83 -18.36
C GLY A 205 1.41 -5.25 -16.92
N LEU A 206 2.33 -6.19 -16.72
CA LEU A 206 2.72 -6.68 -15.41
C LEU A 206 4.11 -6.14 -15.08
N TYR A 207 4.17 -5.29 -14.06
CA TYR A 207 5.42 -4.92 -13.42
C TYR A 207 5.78 -5.97 -12.38
N ILE A 208 7.04 -6.43 -12.39
CA ILE A 208 7.53 -7.46 -11.48
C ILE A 208 8.80 -6.93 -10.84
N ARG A 209 8.78 -6.82 -9.51
CA ARG A 209 9.95 -6.48 -8.71
C ARG A 209 10.43 -7.73 -8.00
N HIS A 210 11.68 -8.10 -8.27
CA HIS A 210 12.43 -9.04 -7.43
C HIS A 210 12.99 -8.22 -6.25
N GLU A 211 12.45 -8.45 -5.06
CA GLU A 211 12.65 -7.59 -3.90
C GLU A 211 14.09 -7.71 -3.37
N GLN A 212 14.95 -6.79 -3.80
CA GLN A 212 16.39 -6.80 -3.46
C GLN A 212 16.65 -6.53 -1.98
N PHE A 213 15.71 -5.92 -1.25
CA PHE A 213 15.88 -5.55 0.14
C PHE A 213 16.11 -6.75 1.06
N THR A 214 15.67 -7.95 0.67
CA THR A 214 15.87 -9.18 1.45
C THR A 214 17.34 -9.59 1.52
N HIS A 215 18.15 -9.12 0.56
CA HIS A 215 19.58 -9.39 0.44
C HIS A 215 20.46 -8.20 0.86
N GLN A 216 19.87 -7.10 1.32
CA GLN A 216 20.60 -5.91 1.74
C GLN A 216 20.68 -5.81 3.26
N ALA A 217 21.84 -5.36 3.74
CA ALA A 217 22.00 -5.01 5.15
C ALA A 217 21.57 -3.55 5.35
N PHE A 218 20.67 -3.33 6.30
CA PHE A 218 20.20 -1.99 6.65
C PHE A 218 20.64 -1.64 8.08
N ASP A 219 21.10 -0.41 8.27
CA ASP A 219 21.46 0.12 9.58
C ASP A 219 20.21 0.24 10.47
N PRO A 220 20.17 -0.34 11.68
CA PRO A 220 19.02 -0.23 12.59
C PRO A 220 18.81 1.20 13.13
N GLY A 221 19.83 2.05 13.09
CA GLY A 221 19.74 3.47 13.47
C GLY A 221 19.29 4.39 12.34
N LYS A 222 18.80 3.85 11.21
CA LYS A 222 18.38 4.63 10.05
C LYS A 222 17.06 4.14 9.47
N LEU A 223 16.31 5.09 8.94
CA LEU A 223 15.20 4.83 8.02
C LEU A 223 15.76 4.66 6.62
N TYR A 224 15.02 3.97 5.76
CA TYR A 224 15.35 3.89 4.35
C TYR A 224 14.12 4.20 3.50
N VAL A 225 14.34 4.90 2.39
CA VAL A 225 13.30 5.16 1.39
C VAL A 225 13.84 4.86 0.00
N GLY A 226 13.06 4.17 -0.81
CA GLY A 226 13.32 3.97 -2.24
C GLY A 226 12.18 4.54 -3.06
N PHE A 227 12.48 5.03 -4.26
CA PHE A 227 11.49 5.58 -5.17
C PHE A 227 11.56 4.87 -6.51
N VAL A 228 10.39 4.63 -7.11
CA VAL A 228 10.27 4.11 -8.48
C VAL A 228 9.16 4.85 -9.21
N ASN A 229 9.35 5.08 -10.51
CA ASN A 229 8.33 5.64 -11.38
C ASN A 229 7.68 4.53 -12.20
N LEU A 230 6.46 4.14 -11.83
CA LEU A 230 5.65 3.13 -12.52
C LEU A 230 4.60 3.76 -13.44
N SER A 231 4.73 5.06 -13.73
CA SER A 231 3.86 5.73 -14.69
C SER A 231 4.08 5.19 -16.10
N GLY A 232 3.01 5.02 -16.87
CA GLY A 232 3.08 4.76 -18.29
C GLY A 232 3.27 6.04 -19.11
N LYS A 233 2.82 6.02 -20.35
CA LYS A 233 2.76 7.17 -21.24
C LYS A 233 1.73 8.18 -20.74
N ALA A 234 2.11 9.46 -20.70
CA ALA A 234 1.20 10.54 -20.36
C ALA A 234 -0.03 10.56 -21.27
N THR A 235 -1.21 10.75 -20.68
CA THR A 235 -2.46 10.86 -21.44
C THR A 235 -2.54 12.19 -22.19
N SER A 236 -3.45 12.28 -23.16
CA SER A 236 -3.76 13.52 -23.87
C SER A 236 -4.07 14.67 -22.90
N ASP A 237 -4.87 14.42 -21.85
CA ASP A 237 -5.17 15.41 -20.82
C ASP A 237 -3.91 15.92 -20.10
N MET A 238 -2.97 15.03 -19.81
CA MET A 238 -1.71 15.35 -19.14
C MET A 238 -0.80 16.18 -20.06
N VAL A 239 -0.68 15.79 -21.33
CA VAL A 239 0.12 16.51 -22.34
C VAL A 239 -0.41 17.92 -22.59
N HIS A 240 -1.73 18.11 -22.52
CA HIS A 240 -2.37 19.43 -22.66
C HIS A 240 -2.49 20.21 -21.33
N GLY A 241 -1.90 19.71 -20.24
CA GLY A 241 -1.88 20.41 -18.95
C GLY A 241 -3.22 20.44 -18.22
N LEU A 242 -4.19 19.60 -18.60
CA LEU A 242 -5.51 19.49 -17.97
C LEU A 242 -5.47 18.63 -16.71
N LYS A 243 -4.46 17.76 -16.58
CA LYS A 243 -4.19 16.93 -15.39
C LYS A 243 -2.73 17.03 -15.01
N LYS A 244 -2.46 17.06 -13.69
CA LYS A 244 -1.10 16.95 -13.16
C LYS A 244 -0.56 15.55 -13.43
N TYR A 245 0.74 15.44 -13.68
CA TYR A 245 1.43 14.15 -13.75
C TYR A 245 2.92 14.35 -13.50
N MET A 246 3.57 13.30 -12.99
CA MET A 246 5.02 13.29 -12.85
C MET A 246 5.69 12.93 -14.18
N GLY A 247 6.70 13.71 -14.55
CA GLY A 247 7.49 13.49 -15.75
C GLY A 247 8.28 12.19 -15.72
N ASP A 248 8.97 11.91 -16.82
CA ASP A 248 9.74 10.68 -16.97
C ASP A 248 10.97 10.65 -16.06
N LYS A 249 11.64 11.81 -15.93
CA LYS A 249 12.73 12.00 -15.00
C LYS A 249 12.27 12.86 -13.82
N ILE A 250 12.53 12.40 -12.62
CA ILE A 250 12.01 13.01 -11.40
C ILE A 250 13.18 13.30 -10.46
N ASN A 251 13.42 14.57 -10.17
CA ASN A 251 14.32 14.94 -9.09
C ASN A 251 13.55 14.95 -7.76
N ILE A 252 14.16 14.39 -6.73
CA ILE A 252 13.53 14.18 -5.43
C ILE A 252 14.41 14.83 -4.37
N THR A 253 13.84 15.79 -3.65
CA THR A 253 14.47 16.39 -2.48
C THR A 253 13.75 15.98 -1.21
N ALA A 254 14.46 16.05 -0.09
CA ALA A 254 13.93 15.72 1.23
C ALA A 254 14.13 16.88 2.21
N THR A 255 13.09 17.10 3.02
CA THR A 255 13.11 17.97 4.20
C THR A 255 12.68 17.14 5.40
N TYR A 256 13.39 17.22 6.53
CA TYR A 256 12.96 16.57 7.77
C TYR A 256 12.54 17.63 8.79
N ASN A 257 11.23 17.69 9.03
CA ASN A 257 10.61 18.65 9.94
C ASN A 257 10.56 18.09 11.36
N ILE A 258 11.02 18.88 12.32
CA ILE A 258 11.01 18.56 13.76
C ILE A 258 10.22 19.64 14.47
N PHE A 259 9.21 19.24 15.24
CA PHE A 259 8.37 20.21 15.93
C PHE A 259 9.16 20.95 17.01
N ASN A 260 9.08 22.29 17.00
CA ASN A 260 9.74 23.18 17.94
C ASN A 260 8.77 23.58 19.06
N ASP A 261 8.81 22.83 20.17
CA ASP A 261 7.92 23.06 21.32
C ASP A 261 8.10 24.47 21.89
N ALA A 262 9.33 25.00 21.92
CA ALA A 262 9.64 26.32 22.50
C ALA A 262 9.05 27.48 21.67
N ALA A 263 9.14 27.40 20.34
CA ALA A 263 8.55 28.39 19.44
C ALA A 263 7.01 28.37 19.49
N SER A 264 6.41 27.18 19.66
CA SER A 264 4.96 27.01 19.72
C SER A 264 4.33 27.61 20.99
N ALA A 265 5.07 27.67 22.10
CA ALA A 265 4.61 28.27 23.36
C ALA A 265 4.49 29.81 23.31
N GLY A 266 5.05 30.45 22.28
CA GLY A 266 5.09 31.90 22.10
C GLY A 266 3.81 32.55 21.54
N GLY A 267 2.75 31.78 21.27
CA GLY A 267 1.42 32.33 20.98
C GLY A 267 1.15 32.80 19.53
N GLY A 268 2.02 32.48 18.58
CA GLY A 268 1.84 32.84 17.17
C GLY A 268 1.35 31.68 16.29
N GLN A 269 0.13 31.16 16.48
CA GLN A 269 -0.45 30.12 15.62
C GLN A 269 -0.64 30.52 14.13
N ASN A 270 -0.33 31.78 13.77
CA ASN A 270 -0.70 32.35 12.47
C ASN A 270 0.46 32.41 11.44
N ALA A 271 1.63 31.84 11.72
CA ALA A 271 2.70 31.72 10.73
C ALA A 271 2.94 30.25 10.35
N PRO A 272 2.45 29.78 9.19
CA PRO A 272 2.80 28.47 8.65
C PRO A 272 4.33 28.35 8.54
N GLY A 273 4.93 27.39 9.26
CA GLY A 273 6.37 27.15 9.30
C GLY A 273 7.12 27.66 10.54
N ALA A 274 6.49 28.47 11.41
CA ALA A 274 7.17 28.99 12.62
C ALA A 274 7.34 27.96 13.76
N ASN A 275 6.69 26.79 13.64
CA ASN A 275 6.66 25.76 14.68
C ASN A 275 7.54 24.54 14.37
N TYR A 276 8.34 24.59 13.30
CA TYR A 276 9.20 23.48 12.90
C TYR A 276 10.63 23.95 12.66
N ASP A 277 11.56 23.20 13.21
CA ASP A 277 12.97 23.27 12.85
C ASP A 277 13.28 22.19 11.81
N PHE A 278 14.28 22.44 10.97
CA PHE A 278 14.78 21.43 10.05
C PHE A 278 15.90 20.64 10.70
N TYR A 279 15.88 19.32 10.54
CA TYR A 279 17.05 18.51 10.91
C TYR A 279 18.27 18.97 10.09
N PRO A 280 19.45 19.18 10.72
CA PRO A 280 20.64 19.65 10.02
C PRO A 280 20.98 18.79 8.79
N GLY A 281 21.14 19.44 7.63
CA GLY A 281 21.43 18.76 6.37
C GLY A 281 20.23 18.14 5.66
N TYR A 282 19.00 18.35 6.15
CA TYR A 282 17.75 17.87 5.56
C TYR A 282 16.73 19.02 5.45
N ASN A 283 17.12 20.08 4.76
CA ASN A 283 16.23 21.17 4.33
C ASN A 283 16.32 21.28 2.81
N ASN A 284 15.28 20.80 2.10
CA ASN A 284 15.21 20.72 0.64
C ASN A 284 16.48 20.11 0.00
N THR A 285 17.01 19.06 0.62
CA THR A 285 18.27 18.43 0.20
C THR A 285 18.01 17.40 -0.87
N VAL A 286 18.76 17.45 -1.97
CA VAL A 286 18.64 16.46 -3.06
C VAL A 286 18.94 15.07 -2.54
N LEU A 287 17.98 14.16 -2.71
CA LEU A 287 18.05 12.79 -2.25
C LEU A 287 18.41 11.84 -3.39
N THR A 288 17.71 11.96 -4.54
CA THR A 288 17.96 11.16 -5.74
C THR A 288 17.32 11.77 -6.98
N THR A 289 17.69 11.26 -8.15
CA THR A 289 17.00 11.54 -9.41
C THR A 289 16.62 10.22 -10.08
N LEU A 290 15.32 10.02 -10.32
CA LEU A 290 14.84 8.94 -11.16
C LEU A 290 15.06 9.35 -12.63
N THR A 291 15.72 8.49 -13.40
CA THR A 291 16.02 8.78 -14.82
C THR A 291 15.26 7.89 -15.78
N THR A 292 14.59 6.87 -15.26
CA THR A 292 13.93 5.80 -15.98
C THR A 292 12.61 5.42 -15.30
N LYS A 293 11.74 4.76 -16.06
CA LYS A 293 10.46 4.23 -15.61
C LYS A 293 10.54 2.71 -15.51
N MET A 294 9.68 2.14 -14.66
CA MET A 294 9.53 0.69 -14.49
C MET A 294 10.84 -0.02 -14.08
N ASP A 295 11.72 0.69 -13.37
CA ASP A 295 12.94 0.10 -12.84
C ASP A 295 12.60 -0.93 -11.76
N ALA A 296 13.01 -2.19 -11.98
CA ALA A 296 12.81 -3.26 -11.01
C ALA A 296 13.80 -3.21 -9.84
N ALA A 297 14.91 -2.48 -9.96
CA ALA A 297 15.89 -2.29 -8.91
C ALA A 297 15.61 -0.98 -8.16
N ILE A 298 15.65 -1.03 -6.82
CA ILE A 298 15.40 0.14 -5.97
C ILE A 298 16.69 0.55 -5.27
N ASP A 299 17.10 1.79 -5.50
CA ASP A 299 18.22 2.42 -4.80
C ASP A 299 17.70 3.04 -3.48
N TYR A 300 17.84 2.28 -2.39
CA TYR A 300 17.39 2.70 -1.06
C TYR A 300 18.30 3.77 -0.47
N LYS A 301 17.72 4.95 -0.23
CA LYS A 301 18.41 6.08 0.37
C LYS A 301 18.26 6.06 1.89
N PRO A 302 19.38 6.11 2.64
CA PRO A 302 19.33 6.21 4.09
C PRO A 302 18.82 7.59 4.50
N LEU A 303 17.93 7.61 5.48
CA LEU A 303 17.41 8.80 6.15
C LEU A 303 17.72 8.72 7.66
N PRO A 304 17.92 9.86 8.34
CA PRO A 304 18.17 9.88 9.77
C PRO A 304 16.94 9.35 10.52
N PHE A 305 17.18 8.52 11.53
CA PHE A 305 16.18 8.14 12.52
C PHE A 305 16.47 8.89 13.81
N LEU A 306 15.48 9.62 14.34
CA LEU A 306 15.65 10.39 15.57
C LEU A 306 15.66 9.49 16.80
N SER A 307 16.15 10.01 17.92
CA SER A 307 16.00 9.34 19.22
C SER A 307 14.51 9.22 19.59
N GLN A 308 14.20 8.24 20.44
CA GLN A 308 12.82 8.00 20.91
C GLN A 308 12.16 9.29 21.41
N ASP A 309 12.85 10.07 22.23
CA ASP A 309 12.33 11.32 22.83
C ASP A 309 11.80 12.33 21.80
N ALA A 310 12.30 12.31 20.55
CA ALA A 310 11.80 13.19 19.50
C ALA A 310 10.34 12.88 19.11
N PHE A 311 9.87 11.65 19.33
CA PHE A 311 8.52 11.19 18.98
C PHE A 311 7.53 11.33 20.15
N PHE A 312 7.99 11.73 21.33
CA PHE A 312 7.17 11.85 22.53
C PHE A 312 7.22 13.27 23.10
N TYR A 313 6.15 13.68 23.76
CA TYR A 313 6.09 14.89 24.56
C TYR A 313 5.42 14.55 25.89
N GLN A 314 6.15 14.79 27.00
CA GLN A 314 5.67 14.47 28.35
C GLN A 314 5.24 13.00 28.54
N GLY A 315 5.92 12.07 27.84
CA GLY A 315 5.64 10.63 27.91
C GLY A 315 4.47 10.16 27.06
N LEU A 316 3.83 11.05 26.29
CA LEU A 316 2.78 10.71 25.34
C LEU A 316 3.31 10.81 23.90
N PRO A 317 2.85 9.94 22.97
CA PRO A 317 3.17 10.09 21.56
C PRO A 317 2.77 11.47 21.04
N ARG A 318 3.64 12.08 20.23
CA ARG A 318 3.29 13.28 19.47
C ARG A 318 2.20 12.96 18.45
N ILE A 319 1.51 14.01 18.01
CA ILE A 319 0.25 13.89 17.27
C ILE A 319 0.56 13.85 15.76
N TYR A 320 -0.08 12.93 15.03
CA TYR A 320 -0.03 12.92 13.57
C TYR A 320 -0.70 14.16 12.98
N ALA A 321 -0.38 14.49 11.73
CA ALA A 321 -1.16 15.47 10.98
C ALA A 321 -2.59 14.97 10.74
N ASP A 322 -3.56 15.88 10.84
CA ASP A 322 -4.98 15.57 10.65
C ASP A 322 -5.38 15.76 9.17
N ILE A 323 -6.03 14.75 8.58
CA ILE A 323 -6.58 14.80 7.22
C ILE A 323 -7.99 15.39 7.15
N THR A 324 -8.69 15.55 8.27
CA THR A 324 -10.14 15.83 8.27
C THR A 324 -10.49 17.32 8.07
N GLY A 325 -9.49 18.20 8.01
CA GLY A 325 -9.67 19.63 7.82
C GLY A 325 -9.23 20.16 6.46
N HIS A 326 -10.14 20.24 5.48
CA HIS A 326 -9.96 21.02 4.23
C HIS A 326 -9.89 22.54 4.44
N VAL A 327 -9.61 23.01 5.65
CA VAL A 327 -9.58 24.43 5.99
C VAL A 327 -8.12 24.83 6.13
N PHE A 328 -7.73 25.88 5.42
CA PHE A 328 -6.40 26.48 5.23
C PHE A 328 -5.67 26.94 6.51
N VAL A 329 -5.94 26.33 7.67
CA VAL A 329 -5.36 26.63 8.98
C VAL A 329 -4.78 25.34 9.59
N ASN A 330 -3.65 24.93 9.05
CA ASN A 330 -2.57 24.15 9.66
C ASN A 330 -2.93 23.22 10.86
N PRO A 331 -3.19 21.92 10.63
CA PRO A 331 -2.95 20.89 11.63
C PRO A 331 -1.80 19.99 11.17
N LEU A 332 -0.64 20.58 10.83
CA LEU A 332 0.61 19.82 10.80
C LEU A 332 0.84 19.38 12.26
N GLY A 333 0.43 18.15 12.58
CA GLY A 333 0.52 17.58 13.92
C GLY A 333 1.96 17.54 14.41
N THR A 334 2.17 17.40 15.72
CA THR A 334 3.49 17.63 16.33
C THR A 334 4.55 16.56 16.06
N LEU A 335 4.21 15.47 15.36
CA LEU A 335 5.13 14.36 15.11
C LEU A 335 6.22 14.73 14.08
N PRO A 336 7.52 14.46 14.32
CA PRO A 336 8.57 14.71 13.33
C PRO A 336 8.32 13.95 12.04
N TYR A 337 8.40 14.60 10.89
CA TYR A 337 7.99 14.00 9.61
C TYR A 337 8.86 14.43 8.43
N PHE A 338 9.00 13.54 7.46
CA PHE A 338 9.65 13.87 6.19
C PHE A 338 8.66 14.53 5.25
N ASN A 339 9.17 15.50 4.50
CA ASN A 339 8.53 15.99 3.30
C ASN A 339 9.43 15.69 2.10
N PHE A 340 8.83 15.28 0.98
CA PHE A 340 9.52 15.17 -0.30
C PHE A 340 8.94 16.13 -1.33
N GLN A 341 9.84 16.77 -2.09
CA GLN A 341 9.46 17.51 -3.29
C GLN A 341 9.90 16.73 -4.52
N LEU A 342 8.95 16.49 -5.42
CA LEU A 342 9.15 15.76 -6.66
C LEU A 342 8.88 16.71 -7.80
N PHE A 343 9.86 16.91 -8.67
CA PHE A 343 9.75 17.78 -9.83
C PHE A 343 10.44 17.19 -11.04
N ASN A 344 10.02 17.62 -12.23
CA ASN A 344 10.63 17.18 -13.47
C ASN A 344 12.12 17.54 -13.48
N ALA A 345 12.99 16.54 -13.67
CA ALA A 345 14.43 16.79 -13.70
C ALA A 345 14.88 17.52 -14.96
N ASP A 346 14.12 17.40 -16.06
CA ASP A 346 14.41 18.08 -17.33
C ASP A 346 13.83 19.51 -17.38
N ASP A 347 12.91 19.84 -16.47
CA ASP A 347 12.35 21.18 -16.30
C ASP A 347 12.36 21.57 -14.81
N PRO A 348 13.47 22.14 -14.30
CA PRO A 348 13.62 22.49 -12.90
C PRO A 348 12.85 23.76 -12.51
N HIS A 349 11.97 24.30 -13.36
CA HIS A 349 11.11 25.41 -12.96
C HIS A 349 10.17 24.95 -11.85
N LEU A 350 10.43 25.42 -10.62
CA LEU A 350 9.57 25.27 -9.44
C LEU A 350 8.34 26.18 -9.57
N ASP A 351 7.59 26.04 -10.66
CA ASP A 351 6.27 26.66 -10.75
C ASP A 351 5.24 25.67 -10.17
N PRO A 352 4.70 25.91 -8.97
CA PRO A 352 3.67 25.05 -8.38
C PRO A 352 2.38 24.99 -9.22
N PHE A 353 2.24 25.88 -10.21
CA PHE A 353 1.12 25.92 -11.15
C PHE A 353 1.40 25.20 -12.48
N SER A 354 2.65 24.83 -12.78
CA SER A 354 3.03 24.09 -14.01
C SER A 354 2.47 22.67 -14.09
N GLY A 355 1.95 22.14 -12.97
CA GLY A 355 1.39 20.80 -12.89
C GLY A 355 2.42 19.67 -12.82
N GLN A 356 3.72 19.97 -12.81
CA GLN A 356 4.83 19.01 -12.74
C GLN A 356 5.60 19.05 -11.40
N PHE A 357 5.01 19.72 -10.40
CA PHE A 357 5.54 19.80 -9.05
C PHE A 357 4.59 19.09 -8.08
N PHE A 358 5.14 18.16 -7.29
CA PHE A 358 4.43 17.39 -6.28
C PHE A 358 5.10 17.53 -4.93
N PHE A 359 4.26 17.69 -3.91
CA PHE A 359 4.67 17.75 -2.52
C PHE A 359 4.10 16.54 -1.80
N ILE A 360 4.92 15.85 -1.04
CA ILE A 360 4.53 14.65 -0.29
C ILE A 360 4.86 14.87 1.16
N ASP A 361 3.84 15.19 1.97
CA ASP A 361 3.98 15.24 3.42
C ASP A 361 3.78 13.86 4.03
N CYS A 362 4.85 13.27 4.58
CA CYS A 362 4.85 11.98 5.25
C CYS A 362 4.57 12.13 6.75
N GLY A 363 3.49 12.81 7.13
CA GLY A 363 3.14 13.10 8.53
C GLY A 363 1.76 12.59 8.95
N GLN A 364 1.03 11.93 8.05
CA GLN A 364 -0.37 11.58 8.26
C GLN A 364 -0.54 10.35 9.17
N ASP A 365 -1.71 10.26 9.81
CA ASP A 365 -2.11 9.09 10.57
C ASP A 365 -2.40 7.90 9.62
N PRO A 366 -1.68 6.77 9.76
CA PRO A 366 -1.90 5.59 8.94
C PRO A 366 -3.31 5.00 9.06
N ALA A 367 -4.04 5.25 10.15
CA ALA A 367 -5.38 4.70 10.38
C ALA A 367 -6.45 5.26 9.43
N ILE A 368 -6.23 6.46 8.90
CA ILE A 368 -7.24 7.21 8.14
C ILE A 368 -6.79 7.56 6.71
N PHE A 369 -5.54 7.23 6.36
CA PHE A 369 -4.91 7.67 5.12
C PHE A 369 -5.47 7.03 3.84
N ASN A 370 -6.01 5.80 3.90
CA ASN A 370 -6.50 5.09 2.71
C ASN A 370 -7.81 5.64 2.12
N SER A 371 -8.15 6.90 2.42
CA SER A 371 -9.16 7.66 1.70
C SER A 371 -8.56 8.23 0.42
N TYR A 372 -9.16 7.94 -0.74
CA TYR A 372 -8.70 8.37 -2.07
C TYR A 372 -8.79 9.89 -2.34
N VAL A 373 -8.80 10.71 -1.29
CA VAL A 373 -9.16 12.14 -1.35
C VAL A 373 -7.92 13.04 -1.50
N THR A 374 -6.72 12.55 -1.19
CA THR A 374 -5.50 13.38 -1.17
C THR A 374 -4.37 12.80 -2.03
N SER A 375 -3.85 13.60 -2.97
CA SER A 375 -2.73 13.23 -3.86
C SER A 375 -1.35 13.70 -3.37
N SER A 376 -1.26 14.35 -2.20
CA SER A 376 -0.06 15.09 -1.74
C SER A 376 0.39 14.78 -0.32
N SER A 377 0.09 13.60 0.20
CA SER A 377 0.52 13.18 1.54
C SER A 377 0.71 11.67 1.59
N THR A 378 1.47 11.18 2.57
CA THR A 378 1.53 9.77 2.96
C THR A 378 1.49 9.65 4.48
N PRO A 379 1.28 8.46 5.02
CA PRO A 379 1.53 8.22 6.42
C PRO A 379 2.97 8.48 6.78
N GLN A 380 3.18 8.59 8.08
CA GLN A 380 4.49 8.70 8.68
C GLN A 380 5.41 7.55 8.25
N LEU A 381 6.66 7.88 7.88
CA LEU A 381 7.68 6.87 7.54
C LEU A 381 8.17 6.14 8.78
N ASN A 382 8.12 6.78 9.94
CA ASN A 382 8.37 6.16 11.24
C ASN A 382 7.17 5.33 11.71
N LEU A 383 7.42 4.12 12.21
CA LEU A 383 6.35 3.28 12.76
C LEU A 383 6.30 3.43 14.28
N ILE A 384 5.18 3.90 14.83
CA ILE A 384 4.95 3.95 16.27
C ILE A 384 4.07 2.77 16.66
N VAL A 385 4.59 1.89 17.51
CA VAL A 385 3.88 0.68 17.97
C VAL A 385 3.73 0.72 19.49
N ASN A 386 2.57 0.28 19.98
CA ASN A 386 2.38 -0.01 21.39
C ASN A 386 2.82 -1.44 21.69
N THR A 387 3.94 -1.61 22.38
CA THR A 387 4.49 -2.91 22.78
C THR A 387 4.83 -2.90 24.27
N GLY A 388 4.43 -3.91 25.03
CA GLY A 388 4.87 -4.07 26.42
C GLY A 388 4.50 -2.91 27.37
N ASN A 389 3.25 -2.40 27.28
CA ASN A 389 2.73 -1.25 28.03
C ASN A 389 3.38 0.11 27.71
N GLY A 390 4.12 0.23 26.60
CA GLY A 390 4.74 1.48 26.16
C GLY A 390 4.63 1.68 24.65
N PHE A 391 4.72 2.93 24.22
CA PHE A 391 4.85 3.27 22.81
C PHE A 391 6.33 3.38 22.42
N HIS A 392 6.67 2.85 21.26
CA HIS A 392 8.04 2.86 20.73
C HIS A 392 8.02 3.23 19.25
N ALA A 393 8.96 4.07 18.84
CA ALA A 393 9.21 4.35 17.42
C ALA A 393 10.21 3.34 16.85
N TYR A 394 9.94 2.83 15.66
CA TYR A 394 10.79 1.87 14.95
C TYR A 394 11.20 2.41 13.59
N SER A 395 12.44 2.11 13.21
CA SER A 395 12.93 2.35 11.86
C SER A 395 12.24 1.40 10.87
N THR A 396 11.93 1.89 9.68
CA THR A 396 11.27 1.12 8.61
C THR A 396 12.05 1.22 7.30
N LEU A 397 11.69 0.35 6.37
CA LEU A 397 12.06 0.46 4.96
C LEU A 397 10.80 0.88 4.18
N ASN A 398 10.90 1.96 3.40
CA ASN A 398 9.76 2.56 2.70
C ASN A 398 10.00 2.49 1.19
N ILE A 399 8.99 2.05 0.44
CA ILE A 399 9.00 2.04 -1.02
C ILE A 399 7.89 2.99 -1.50
N MET A 400 8.30 4.01 -2.24
CA MET A 400 7.43 5.02 -2.85
C MET A 400 7.28 4.71 -4.34
N GLU A 401 6.07 4.31 -4.74
CA GLU A 401 5.73 3.98 -6.12
C GLU A 401 4.91 5.11 -6.73
N ILE A 402 5.50 5.81 -7.68
CA ILE A 402 4.90 6.93 -8.39
C ILE A 402 4.11 6.39 -9.58
N VAL A 403 2.82 6.68 -9.65
CA VAL A 403 1.93 6.25 -10.73
C VAL A 403 1.11 7.45 -11.20
N TYR A 404 1.53 8.04 -12.31
CA TYR A 404 1.00 9.26 -12.91
C TYR A 404 0.95 10.45 -11.95
N ASP A 405 -0.16 10.64 -11.25
CA ASP A 405 -0.46 11.76 -10.36
C ASP A 405 -0.52 11.34 -8.88
N ARG A 406 -0.10 10.11 -8.56
CA ARG A 406 -0.22 9.51 -7.23
C ARG A 406 1.09 8.88 -6.78
N VAL A 407 1.27 8.82 -5.48
CA VAL A 407 2.35 8.06 -4.84
C VAL A 407 1.76 7.06 -3.88
N TYR A 408 2.09 5.80 -4.09
CA TYR A 408 1.77 4.68 -3.21
C TYR A 408 2.96 4.44 -2.28
N LEU A 409 2.68 4.25 -0.99
CA LEU A 409 3.68 3.92 0.01
C LEU A 409 3.47 2.48 0.48
N MET A 410 4.49 1.64 0.30
CA MET A 410 4.63 0.39 1.02
C MET A 410 5.66 0.56 2.12
N GLN A 411 5.27 0.32 3.37
CA GLN A 411 6.16 0.38 4.52
C GLN A 411 6.42 -1.02 5.08
N ILE A 412 7.69 -1.36 5.18
CA ILE A 412 8.18 -2.65 5.67
C ILE A 412 8.74 -2.48 7.06
N GLN A 413 8.15 -3.22 8.01
CA GLN A 413 8.62 -3.23 9.39
C GLN A 413 9.91 -4.04 9.51
N ARG A 414 10.85 -3.48 10.27
CA ARG A 414 12.18 -4.06 10.54
C ARG A 414 12.30 -4.39 12.02
N GLY A 415 13.23 -5.29 12.36
CA GLY A 415 13.64 -5.54 13.75
C GLY A 415 13.02 -6.78 14.40
N PHE A 416 12.45 -7.70 13.62
CA PHE A 416 11.99 -9.00 14.12
C PHE A 416 13.14 -10.00 14.29
N ASN A 417 14.21 -9.57 14.97
CA ASN A 417 15.39 -10.41 15.21
C ASN A 417 15.12 -11.50 16.26
N GLU A 418 14.00 -11.40 17.00
CA GLU A 418 13.50 -12.41 17.92
C GLU A 418 12.01 -12.65 17.63
N LEU A 419 11.63 -13.89 17.30
CA LEU A 419 10.23 -14.29 17.32
C LEU A 419 9.73 -14.13 18.76
N PRO A 420 8.53 -13.58 19.01
CA PRO A 420 7.94 -13.60 20.33
C PRO A 420 7.92 -15.04 20.83
N ASN A 421 8.67 -15.32 21.91
CA ASN A 421 8.56 -16.58 22.62
C ASN A 421 7.18 -16.59 23.28
N ASN A 422 6.20 -17.22 22.63
CA ASN A 422 4.89 -17.47 23.22
C ASN A 422 4.95 -18.59 24.26
#